data_AF-A0A520A3Y2-F1
#
_entry.id   AF-A0A520A3Y2-F1
#
_cell.length_a   1.000
_cell.length_b   1.000
_cell.length_c   1.000
_cell.angle_alpha   90.00
_cell.angle_beta   90.00
_cell.angle_gamma   90.00
#
_symmetry.space_group_name_H-M   'P 1'
#
loop_
_entity.id
_entity.type
_entity.pdbx_description
1 polymer ?
#
loop_
_entity_poly.entity_id
_entity_poly.type
_entity_poly.pdbx_seq_one_letter_code
_entity_poly.pdbx_strand_id
1 'polypeptide(L)'
;MLKLNPFDRKDRVGTQKFYQKLTVVYSLEAKNTVSDKESLVFAKGGLNRFQNGMQHTIPISLPFNVLQFLNFNSSVNYTEKWYFQSIEKRVIRLANSDSTAIDTLNGFKRAGEYNLNIGLSTKLYAKKEFKKPIGNISAIRHVITPNIGFSYKPDFSASNYGYYKNQVYYTNDIR
;
A
#
# COMPACT_ATOMS: atom_id res chain seq x y z
N MET A 1 -9.62 -11.73 -5.77
CA MET A 1 -9.82 -10.27 -5.68
C MET A 1 -11.30 -9.98 -5.80
N LEU A 2 -11.88 -9.29 -4.83
CA LEU A 2 -13.29 -8.91 -4.79
C LEU A 2 -13.40 -7.40 -5.03
N LYS A 3 -14.30 -6.97 -5.90
CA LYS A 3 -14.62 -5.56 -6.14
C LYS A 3 -16.05 -5.29 -5.71
N LEU A 4 -16.25 -4.22 -4.95
CA LEU A 4 -17.54 -3.79 -4.44
C LEU A 4 -17.71 -2.29 -4.66
N ASN A 5 -18.91 -1.91 -5.12
CA ASN A 5 -19.35 -0.52 -5.19
C ASN A 5 -20.49 -0.37 -4.17
N PRO A 6 -20.18 -0.16 -2.87
CA PRO A 6 -21.13 -0.39 -1.78
C PRO A 6 -22.36 0.51 -1.82
N PHE A 7 -22.27 1.67 -2.49
CA PHE A 7 -23.35 2.63 -2.60
C PHE A 7 -24.01 2.68 -3.98
N ASP A 8 -23.54 1.87 -4.93
CA ASP A 8 -24.17 1.77 -6.25
C ASP A 8 -25.25 0.69 -6.22
N ARG A 9 -26.46 1.05 -6.66
CA ARG A 9 -27.59 0.10 -6.73
C ARG A 9 -27.45 -0.75 -8.00
N LYS A 10 -27.80 -2.04 -7.91
CA LYS A 10 -27.78 -2.96 -9.06
C LYS A 10 -28.72 -2.50 -10.18
N ASP A 11 -29.94 -2.12 -9.83
CA ASP A 11 -30.96 -1.64 -10.77
C ASP A 11 -30.97 -0.10 -10.84
N ARG A 12 -29.83 0.50 -11.21
CA ARG A 12 -29.70 1.96 -11.26
C ARG A 12 -30.47 2.53 -12.45
N VAL A 13 -31.35 3.49 -12.17
CA VAL A 13 -31.95 4.39 -13.15
C VAL A 13 -31.36 5.79 -12.97
N GLY A 14 -30.77 6.36 -14.03
CA GLY A 14 -30.19 7.71 -14.03
C GLY A 14 -28.66 7.78 -13.86
N THR A 15 -28.14 9.00 -13.72
CA THR A 15 -26.69 9.29 -13.64
C THR A 15 -26.11 8.95 -12.26
N GLN A 16 -24.88 8.44 -12.24
CA GLN A 16 -24.20 8.02 -11.01
C GLN A 16 -23.75 9.22 -10.18
N LYS A 17 -24.22 9.30 -8.93
CA LYS A 17 -23.79 10.32 -7.96
C LYS A 17 -22.37 10.06 -7.47
N PHE A 18 -21.69 11.09 -6.97
CA PHE A 18 -20.27 11.00 -6.59
C PHE A 18 -20.00 9.87 -5.59
N TYR A 19 -20.81 9.73 -4.54
CA TYR A 19 -20.62 8.69 -3.50
C TYR A 19 -20.85 7.26 -4.04
N GLN A 20 -21.61 7.10 -5.12
CA GLN A 20 -21.82 5.80 -5.76
C GLN A 20 -20.61 5.36 -6.59
N LYS A 21 -19.69 6.30 -6.90
CA LYS A 21 -18.42 6.00 -7.57
C LYS A 21 -17.37 5.44 -6.61
N LEU A 22 -17.67 5.41 -5.30
CA LEU A 22 -16.82 4.75 -4.33
C LEU A 22 -16.64 3.28 -4.73
N THR A 23 -15.40 2.90 -4.92
CA THR A 23 -15.00 1.53 -5.24
C THR A 23 -14.15 1.03 -4.10
N VAL A 24 -14.54 -0.11 -3.55
CA VAL A 24 -13.77 -0.85 -2.55
C VAL A 24 -13.33 -2.14 -3.21
N VAL A 25 -12.03 -2.40 -3.17
CA VAL A 25 -11.47 -3.67 -3.60
C VAL A 25 -10.92 -4.38 -2.38
N TYR A 26 -11.02 -5.70 -2.36
CA TYR A 26 -10.39 -6.56 -1.37
C TYR A 26 -9.58 -7.64 -2.07
N SER A 27 -8.30 -7.77 -1.72
CA SER A 27 -7.46 -8.87 -2.16
C SER A 27 -6.78 -9.52 -0.97
N LEU A 28 -6.79 -10.86 -0.96
CA LEU A 28 -6.06 -11.69 -0.01
C LEU A 28 -4.97 -12.43 -0.78
N GLU A 29 -3.74 -12.36 -0.28
CA GLU A 29 -2.60 -13.13 -0.73
C GLU A 29 -2.08 -13.94 0.45
N ALA A 30 -1.97 -15.25 0.30
CA ALA A 30 -1.37 -16.12 1.30
C ALA A 30 -0.07 -16.69 0.74
N LYS A 31 1.02 -16.51 1.47
CA LYS A 31 2.35 -17.01 1.09
C LYS A 31 2.83 -18.01 2.13
N ASN A 32 3.29 -19.15 1.63
CA ASN A 32 3.98 -20.14 2.42
C ASN A 32 5.33 -20.45 1.77
N THR A 33 6.41 -20.42 2.53
CA THR A 33 7.77 -20.61 2.01
C THR A 33 8.60 -21.43 3.00
N VAL A 34 9.34 -22.42 2.51
CA VAL A 34 10.28 -23.20 3.32
C VAL A 34 11.66 -23.11 2.67
N SER A 35 12.70 -22.98 3.49
CA SER A 35 14.09 -22.98 3.05
C SER A 35 14.86 -24.01 3.86
N ASP A 36 14.98 -25.23 3.32
CA ASP A 36 15.65 -26.35 3.97
C ASP A 36 16.09 -27.38 2.91
N LYS A 37 16.88 -28.38 3.31
CA LYS A 37 17.20 -29.55 2.48
C LYS A 37 15.92 -30.33 2.19
N GLU A 38 15.76 -30.79 0.95
CA GLU A 38 14.56 -31.49 0.47
C GLU A 38 14.15 -32.68 1.36
N SER A 39 15.12 -33.47 1.82
CA SER A 39 14.89 -34.63 2.70
C SER A 39 14.32 -34.26 4.08
N LEU A 40 14.53 -33.02 4.54
CA LEU A 40 14.09 -32.52 5.83
C LEU A 40 12.73 -31.81 5.77
N VAL A 41 12.24 -31.50 4.58
CA VAL A 41 10.93 -30.85 4.38
C VAL A 41 9.78 -31.81 4.71
N PHE A 42 9.88 -33.06 4.28
CA PHE A 42 8.87 -34.10 4.52
C PHE A 42 9.14 -34.97 5.76
N ALA A 43 10.29 -34.76 6.42
CA ALA A 43 10.61 -35.44 7.67
C ALA A 43 9.74 -34.94 8.84
N LYS A 44 9.66 -35.74 9.91
CA LYS A 44 8.91 -35.38 11.13
C LYS A 44 9.42 -34.04 11.68
N GLY A 45 8.52 -33.04 11.76
CA GLY A 45 8.85 -31.68 12.21
C GLY A 45 9.22 -30.69 11.08
N GLY A 46 9.29 -31.13 9.82
CA GLY A 46 9.56 -30.26 8.67
C GLY A 46 8.49 -29.17 8.46
N LEU A 47 7.23 -29.47 8.79
CA LEU A 47 6.11 -28.51 8.73
C LEU A 47 6.31 -27.29 9.64
N ASN A 48 7.06 -27.41 10.74
CA ASN A 48 7.31 -26.30 11.67
C ASN A 48 8.33 -25.29 11.12
N ARG A 49 9.00 -25.61 10.01
CA ARG A 49 9.97 -24.72 9.34
C ARG A 49 9.35 -23.89 8.21
N PHE A 50 8.07 -24.10 7.93
CA PHE A 50 7.34 -23.35 6.92
C PHE A 50 7.01 -21.94 7.42
N GLN A 51 7.47 -20.96 6.67
CA GLN A 51 7.23 -19.55 6.88
C GLN A 51 5.92 -19.15 6.21
N ASN A 52 4.89 -18.93 7.04
CA ASN A 52 3.55 -18.59 6.59
C ASN A 52 3.23 -17.11 6.86
N GLY A 53 2.60 -16.46 5.89
CA GLY A 53 2.07 -15.11 6.04
C GLY A 53 0.86 -14.87 5.15
N MET A 54 0.01 -13.92 5.54
CA MET A 54 -1.14 -13.47 4.74
C MET A 54 -1.08 -11.95 4.59
N GLN A 55 -1.40 -11.44 3.41
CA GLN A 55 -1.52 -10.02 3.11
C GLN A 55 -2.92 -9.72 2.63
N HIS A 56 -3.58 -8.79 3.31
CA HIS A 56 -4.90 -8.27 2.97
C HIS A 56 -4.72 -6.85 2.45
N THR A 57 -5.16 -6.58 1.23
CA THR A 57 -5.10 -5.23 0.65
C THR A 57 -6.51 -4.75 0.37
N ILE A 58 -6.82 -3.56 0.86
CA ILE A 58 -8.12 -2.90 0.72
C ILE A 58 -7.93 -1.52 0.08
N PRO A 59 -7.74 -1.43 -1.25
CA PRO A 59 -7.75 -0.15 -1.92
C PRO A 59 -9.19 0.36 -2.06
N ILE A 60 -9.39 1.59 -1.59
CA ILE A 60 -10.63 2.35 -1.68
C ILE A 60 -10.37 3.55 -2.59
N SER A 61 -11.21 3.76 -3.60
CA SER A 61 -11.08 4.90 -4.52
C SER A 61 -12.42 5.58 -4.79
N LEU A 62 -12.38 6.91 -4.88
CA LEU A 62 -13.53 7.77 -5.12
C LEU A 62 -13.18 8.82 -6.18
N PRO A 63 -13.26 8.46 -7.48
CA PRO A 63 -13.12 9.43 -8.56
C PRO A 63 -14.45 10.13 -8.83
N PHE A 64 -14.43 11.46 -8.92
CA PHE A 64 -15.59 12.23 -9.39
C PHE A 64 -15.19 13.55 -10.05
N ASN A 65 -16.06 14.02 -10.94
CA ASN A 65 -15.87 15.31 -11.60
C ASN A 65 -16.71 16.36 -10.88
N VAL A 66 -16.07 17.46 -10.50
CA VAL A 66 -16.70 18.65 -9.94
C VAL A 66 -16.88 19.66 -11.07
N LEU A 67 -18.10 20.18 -11.23
CA LEU A 67 -18.45 21.18 -12.25
C LEU A 67 -18.10 20.77 -13.70
N GLN A 68 -17.94 19.46 -14.00
CA GLN A 68 -17.61 18.88 -15.32
C GLN A 68 -16.18 19.13 -15.84
N PHE A 69 -15.41 20.07 -15.28
CA PHE A 69 -14.03 20.37 -15.71
C PHE A 69 -12.96 20.06 -14.67
N LEU A 70 -13.32 19.96 -13.39
CA LEU A 70 -12.41 19.55 -12.32
C LEU A 70 -12.53 18.04 -12.10
N ASN A 71 -11.45 17.29 -12.32
CA ASN A 71 -11.37 15.88 -12.00
C ASN A 71 -10.76 15.74 -10.61
N PHE A 72 -11.55 15.26 -9.65
CA PHE A 72 -11.12 14.98 -8.30
C PHE A 72 -10.98 13.47 -8.10
N ASN A 73 -9.88 13.07 -7.46
CA ASN A 73 -9.65 11.70 -7.07
C ASN A 73 -9.24 11.64 -5.60
N SER A 74 -9.90 10.80 -4.82
CA SER A 74 -9.44 10.43 -3.49
C SER A 74 -9.22 8.92 -3.45
N SER A 75 -8.11 8.47 -2.89
CA SER A 75 -7.85 7.06 -2.65
C SER A 75 -7.23 6.84 -1.28
N VAL A 76 -7.67 5.77 -0.63
CA VAL A 76 -7.09 5.26 0.61
C VAL A 76 -6.71 3.82 0.35
N ASN A 77 -5.48 3.44 0.66
CA ASN A 77 -5.08 2.04 0.59
C ASN A 77 -4.71 1.56 1.99
N TYR A 78 -5.39 0.53 2.46
CA TYR A 78 -5.06 -0.18 3.69
C TYR A 78 -4.45 -1.54 3.36
N THR A 79 -3.31 -1.86 3.95
CA THR A 79 -2.64 -3.16 3.81
C THR A 79 -2.41 -3.75 5.19
N GLU A 80 -3.03 -4.89 5.49
CA GLU A 80 -2.80 -5.65 6.72
C GLU A 80 -1.96 -6.89 6.38
N LYS A 81 -0.87 -7.10 7.12
CA LYS A 81 -0.03 -8.29 7.02
C LYS A 81 -0.19 -9.11 8.28
N TRP A 82 -0.54 -10.38 8.15
CA TRP A 82 -0.58 -11.36 9.22
C TRP A 82 0.62 -12.27 9.13
N TYR A 83 1.31 -12.41 10.24
CA TYR A 83 2.47 -13.26 10.42
C TYR A 83 2.17 -14.29 11.49
N PHE A 84 2.46 -15.56 11.23
CA PHE A 84 2.31 -16.64 12.21
C PHE A 84 3.60 -16.96 12.97
N GLN A 85 4.67 -16.23 12.63
CA GLN A 85 5.98 -16.29 13.24
C GLN A 85 6.59 -14.89 13.24
N SER A 86 7.44 -14.62 14.21
CA SER A 86 8.18 -13.36 14.33
C SER A 86 9.65 -13.64 14.56
N ILE A 87 10.51 -12.75 14.09
CA ILE A 87 11.95 -12.88 14.26
C ILE A 87 12.37 -11.92 15.38
N GLU A 88 12.99 -12.46 16.40
CA GLU A 88 13.66 -11.69 17.44
C GLU A 88 15.16 -11.72 17.17
N LYS A 89 15.76 -10.53 17.09
CA LYS A 89 17.22 -10.39 16.94
C LYS A 89 17.79 -9.88 18.25
N ARG A 90 18.77 -10.60 18.78
CA ARG A 90 19.52 -10.22 19.99
C ARG A 90 20.97 -10.02 19.61
N VAL A 91 21.53 -8.87 19.97
CA VAL A 91 22.95 -8.60 19.76
C VAL A 91 23.68 -8.91 21.07
N ILE A 92 24.57 -9.89 21.02
CA ILE A 92 25.44 -10.28 22.12
C ILE A 92 26.77 -9.58 21.90
N ARG A 93 27.13 -8.67 22.80
CA ARG A 93 28.45 -8.03 22.78
C ARG A 93 29.45 -8.98 23.43
N LEU A 94 30.39 -9.55 22.66
CA LEU A 94 31.53 -10.29 23.21
C LEU A 94 32.77 -9.38 23.17
N ALA A 95 33.72 -9.64 24.07
CA ALA A 95 34.93 -8.82 24.27
C ALA A 95 35.75 -8.56 22.99
N ASN A 96 35.65 -9.42 21.96
CA ASN A 96 36.47 -9.37 20.75
C ASN A 96 35.66 -9.31 19.44
N SER A 97 34.32 -9.47 19.46
CA SER A 97 33.45 -9.42 18.27
C SER A 97 31.97 -9.42 18.68
N ASP A 98 31.13 -8.63 18.03
CA ASP A 98 29.68 -8.67 18.24
C ASP A 98 29.06 -9.87 17.51
N SER A 99 28.24 -10.65 18.22
CA SER A 99 27.47 -11.76 17.64
C SER A 99 25.98 -11.45 17.64
N THR A 100 25.25 -11.83 16.59
CA THR A 100 23.79 -11.65 16.53
C THR A 100 23.10 -13.01 16.58
N ALA A 101 22.35 -13.27 17.65
CA ALA A 101 21.44 -14.40 17.74
C ALA A 101 20.09 -14.03 17.10
N ILE A 102 19.56 -14.91 16.25
CA ILE A 102 18.29 -14.73 15.56
C ILE A 102 17.37 -15.88 15.96
N ASP A 103 16.35 -15.56 16.78
CA ASP A 103 15.36 -16.54 17.21
C ASP A 103 14.07 -16.35 16.40
N THR A 104 13.51 -17.46 15.91
CA THR A 104 12.19 -17.46 15.28
C THR A 104 11.16 -17.90 16.30
N LEU A 105 10.27 -16.99 16.69
CA LEU A 105 9.22 -17.23 17.66
C LEU A 105 7.90 -17.49 16.94
N ASN A 106 7.29 -18.63 17.20
CA ASN A 106 5.95 -18.94 16.73
C ASN A 106 4.93 -18.07 17.46
N GLY A 107 4.03 -17.43 16.71
CA GLY A 107 3.01 -16.57 17.29
C GLY A 107 2.37 -15.66 16.25
N PHE A 108 1.09 -15.37 16.46
CA PHE A 108 0.34 -14.47 15.59
C PHE A 108 0.74 -13.01 15.85
N LYS A 109 1.18 -12.33 14.80
CA LYS A 109 1.46 -10.89 14.76
C LYS A 109 0.78 -10.28 13.54
N ARG A 110 0.35 -9.04 13.66
CA ARG A 110 -0.28 -8.31 12.56
C ARG A 110 0.31 -6.91 12.42
N ALA A 111 0.45 -6.45 11.19
CA ALA A 111 0.94 -5.12 10.87
C ALA A 111 0.07 -4.48 9.79
N GLY A 112 -0.60 -3.38 10.17
CA GLY A 112 -1.46 -2.59 9.29
C GLY A 112 -0.79 -1.30 8.85
N GLU A 113 -0.72 -1.07 7.54
CA GLU A 113 -0.24 0.16 6.92
C GLU A 113 -1.38 0.82 6.16
N TYR A 114 -1.42 2.15 6.17
CA TYR A 114 -2.34 2.93 5.35
C TYR A 114 -1.66 4.08 4.63
N ASN A 115 -2.20 4.44 3.48
CA ASN A 115 -1.85 5.68 2.79
C ASN A 115 -3.11 6.36 2.26
N LEU A 116 -3.08 7.69 2.25
CA LEU A 116 -4.14 8.56 1.73
C LEU A 116 -3.55 9.36 0.56
N ASN A 117 -4.25 9.39 -0.56
CA ASN A 117 -3.88 10.21 -1.72
C ASN A 117 -5.11 10.98 -2.19
N ILE A 118 -4.94 12.28 -2.40
CA ILE A 118 -5.96 13.17 -2.93
C ILE A 118 -5.35 13.90 -4.12
N GLY A 119 -6.07 13.96 -5.23
CA GLY A 119 -5.66 14.63 -6.44
C GLY A 119 -6.78 15.46 -7.03
N LEU A 120 -6.39 16.59 -7.61
CA LEU A 120 -7.25 17.48 -8.36
C LEU A 120 -6.55 17.83 -9.66
N SER A 121 -7.23 17.68 -10.79
CA SER A 121 -6.71 18.10 -12.09
C SER A 121 -7.80 18.74 -12.93
N THR A 122 -7.41 19.69 -13.78
CA THR A 122 -8.31 20.29 -14.77
C THR A 122 -7.61 20.42 -16.11
N LYS A 123 -8.36 20.62 -17.18
CA LYS A 123 -7.82 20.85 -18.51
C LYS A 123 -8.37 22.16 -19.05
N LEU A 124 -7.48 23.13 -19.19
CA LEU A 124 -7.75 24.47 -19.66
C LEU A 124 -7.35 24.56 -21.14
N TYR A 125 -8.27 25.02 -21.97
CA TYR A 125 -8.03 25.22 -23.40
C TYR A 125 -7.99 26.72 -23.70
N ALA A 126 -6.90 27.18 -24.29
CA ALA A 126 -6.79 28.56 -24.77
C ALA A 126 -6.52 28.52 -26.28
N LYS A 127 -7.44 29.06 -27.08
CA LYS A 127 -7.32 29.14 -28.54
C LYS A 127 -7.21 30.60 -28.95
N LYS A 128 -6.20 30.93 -29.75
CA LYS A 128 -6.01 32.25 -30.36
C LYS A 128 -6.06 32.11 -31.87
N GLU A 129 -7.08 32.71 -32.47
CA GLU A 129 -7.23 32.80 -33.92
C GLU A 129 -6.65 34.12 -34.40
N PHE A 130 -5.86 34.09 -35.47
CA PHE A 130 -5.27 35.30 -36.03
C PHE A 130 -6.15 35.84 -37.15
N LYS A 131 -6.61 37.09 -37.05
CA LYS A 131 -7.44 37.74 -38.08
C LYS A 131 -6.73 37.85 -39.43
N LYS A 132 -5.40 37.97 -39.41
CA LYS A 132 -4.53 37.82 -40.58
C LYS A 132 -3.54 36.69 -40.25
N PRO A 133 -3.40 35.67 -41.11
CA PRO A 133 -2.52 34.56 -40.82
C PRO A 133 -1.08 35.07 -40.70
N ILE A 134 -0.35 34.58 -39.69
CA ILE A 134 1.08 34.85 -39.55
C ILE A 134 1.77 33.76 -40.37
N GLY A 135 2.10 34.08 -41.63
CA GLY A 135 2.54 33.09 -42.61
C GLY A 135 1.43 32.08 -42.90
N ASN A 136 1.72 30.78 -42.72
CA ASN A 136 0.75 29.69 -42.91
C ASN A 136 -0.03 29.32 -41.62
N ILE A 137 0.13 30.08 -40.53
CA ILE A 137 -0.50 29.78 -39.24
C ILE A 137 -1.80 30.57 -39.09
N SER A 138 -2.93 29.85 -39.09
CA SER A 138 -4.28 30.43 -38.94
C SER A 138 -4.73 30.54 -37.47
N ALA A 139 -4.33 29.60 -36.62
CA ALA A 139 -4.67 29.59 -35.21
C ALA A 139 -3.63 28.84 -34.37
N ILE A 140 -3.52 29.22 -33.10
CA ILE A 140 -2.73 28.50 -32.10
C ILE A 140 -3.66 28.06 -30.97
N ARG A 141 -3.50 26.82 -30.52
CA ARG A 141 -4.22 26.26 -29.36
C ARG A 141 -3.21 25.81 -28.30
N HIS A 142 -3.33 26.37 -27.11
CA HIS A 142 -2.65 25.93 -25.91
C HIS A 142 -3.60 25.07 -25.06
N VAL A 143 -3.07 23.98 -24.50
CA VAL A 143 -3.77 23.11 -23.56
C VAL A 143 -2.93 23.04 -22.30
N ILE A 144 -3.47 23.53 -21.18
CA ILE A 144 -2.80 23.53 -19.89
C ILE A 144 -3.54 22.55 -19.00
N THR A 145 -2.82 21.59 -18.42
CA THR A 145 -3.41 20.59 -17.51
C THR A 145 -2.81 20.76 -16.12
N PRO A 146 -3.26 21.76 -15.33
CA PRO A 146 -2.77 21.89 -13.96
C PRO A 146 -3.23 20.70 -13.13
N ASN A 147 -2.35 20.23 -12.25
CA ASN A 147 -2.60 19.14 -11.33
C ASN A 147 -2.04 19.48 -9.95
N ILE A 148 -2.79 19.14 -8.91
CA ILE A 148 -2.40 19.28 -7.51
C ILE A 148 -2.63 17.93 -6.86
N GLY A 149 -1.60 17.41 -6.19
CA GLY A 149 -1.65 16.14 -5.48
C GLY A 149 -1.22 16.32 -4.02
N PHE A 150 -1.93 15.63 -3.12
CA PHE A 150 -1.56 15.47 -1.72
C PHE A 150 -1.44 13.98 -1.43
N SER A 151 -0.35 13.57 -0.78
CA SER A 151 -0.13 12.20 -0.34
C SER A 151 0.30 12.18 1.11
N TYR A 152 -0.27 11.27 1.89
CA TYR A 152 0.05 11.08 3.29
C TYR A 152 0.24 9.60 3.59
N LYS A 153 1.41 9.26 4.12
CA LYS A 153 1.76 7.93 4.63
C LYS A 153 2.48 8.12 5.96
N PRO A 154 1.92 7.66 7.09
CA PRO A 154 2.62 7.65 8.37
C PRO A 154 3.89 6.79 8.33
N ASP A 155 4.81 7.07 9.25
CA ASP A 155 5.91 6.16 9.52
C ASP A 155 5.45 5.01 10.43
N PHE A 156 5.23 3.85 9.83
CA PHE A 156 4.84 2.62 10.53
C PHE A 156 6.01 1.92 11.23
N SER A 157 7.23 2.45 11.08
CA SER A 157 8.43 1.96 11.79
C SER A 157 8.49 2.46 13.22
N ALA A 158 7.71 3.49 13.55
CA ALA A 158 7.66 4.09 14.88
C ALA A 158 7.18 3.07 15.93
N SER A 159 7.78 3.16 17.13
CA SER A 159 7.58 2.19 18.22
C SER A 159 6.13 2.12 18.73
N ASN A 160 5.36 3.19 18.54
CA ASN A 160 3.93 3.26 18.90
C ASN A 160 3.06 2.26 18.11
N TYR A 161 3.47 1.85 16.90
CA TYR A 161 2.78 0.82 16.13
C TYR A 161 3.17 -0.60 16.56
N GLY A 162 4.31 -0.77 17.23
CA GLY A 162 4.78 -2.06 17.75
C GLY A 162 5.19 -3.09 16.68
N TYR A 163 5.33 -2.67 15.41
CA TYR A 163 5.75 -3.55 14.32
C TYR A 163 7.25 -3.86 14.38
N TYR A 164 8.04 -2.93 14.89
CA TYR A 164 9.48 -3.06 15.09
C TYR A 164 9.82 -2.88 16.56
N LYS A 165 10.75 -3.69 17.05
CA LYS A 165 11.34 -3.55 18.39
C LYS A 165 12.73 -2.93 18.25
N ASN A 166 13.09 -2.06 19.18
CA ASN A 166 14.44 -1.55 19.30
C ASN A 166 15.41 -2.72 19.57
N GLN A 167 16.62 -2.66 19.01
CA GLN A 167 17.65 -3.64 19.31
C GLN A 167 18.02 -3.56 20.80
N VAL A 168 17.97 -4.71 21.48
CA VAL A 168 18.41 -4.83 22.88
C VAL A 168 19.80 -5.46 22.85
N TYR A 169 20.77 -4.79 23.47
CA TYR A 169 22.12 -5.30 23.64
C TYR A 169 22.18 -6.11 24.94
N TYR A 170 22.62 -7.36 24.84
CA TYR A 170 22.92 -8.19 26.00
C TYR A 170 24.44 -8.26 26.17
N THR A 171 24.92 -7.94 27.37
CA THR A 171 26.33 -8.09 27.75
C THR A 171 26.46 -9.39 28.53
N ASN A 172 27.27 -10.32 28.03
CA ASN A 172 27.61 -11.60 28.69
C ASN A 172 26.44 -12.55 29.02
N ASP A 173 25.31 -12.49 28.30
CA ASP A 173 24.26 -13.51 28.44
C ASP A 173 24.30 -14.45 27.22
N ILE A 174 24.80 -15.66 27.45
CA ILE A 174 24.92 -16.74 26.47
C ILE A 174 23.88 -17.80 26.89
N ARG A 175 22.64 -17.65 26.45
CA ARG A 175 21.58 -18.66 26.58
C ARG A 175 20.96 -18.93 25.23
#